data_AF-A0A8D9B4X1-F1
#
_entry.id   AF-A0A8D9B4X1-F1
#
_cell.length_a   1.000
_cell.length_b   1.000
_cell.length_c   1.000
_cell.angle_alpha   90.00
_cell.angle_beta   90.00
_cell.angle_gamma   90.00
#
_symmetry.space_group_name_H-M   'P 1'
#
loop_
_entity.id
_entity.type
_entity.pdbx_description
1 polymer ?
#
loop_
_entity_poly.entity_id
_entity_poly.type
_entity_poly.pdbx_seq_one_letter_code
_entity_poly.pdbx_strand_id
1 'polypeptide(L)'
;MSVQSSLVASCPVVVSNHVNHLVTVNAVVEHNKSTSNSTAASIKSNGMGVSGGLLPAAGGGLGAPQPESRKPLRLKNVASHVESFDMLHHKAIQPNPLKCSSIACTGSVMAITPSSGVPRTPEQILPLAKDFLDQYFASIKRSDSPAHLARWEQVQKEVTQTGTYELTETELVFGAKL
;
A
#
# COMPACT_ATOMS: atom_id res chain seq x y z
N MET A 1 24.57 -57.40 -14.31
CA MET A 1 23.79 -57.06 -13.10
C MET A 1 23.32 -55.64 -13.25
N SER A 2 22.00 -55.45 -13.12
CA SER A 2 21.24 -54.20 -13.01
C SER A 2 21.29 -53.19 -14.16
N VAL A 3 20.41 -53.42 -15.13
CA VAL A 3 19.71 -52.37 -15.88
C VAL A 3 18.80 -51.61 -14.92
N GLN A 4 19.00 -50.29 -14.77
CA GLN A 4 18.11 -49.44 -13.99
C GLN A 4 16.95 -48.99 -14.87
N SER A 5 15.80 -49.63 -14.67
CA SER A 5 14.52 -49.30 -15.27
C SER A 5 13.91 -48.15 -14.46
N SER A 6 13.91 -46.93 -15.01
CA SER A 6 13.08 -45.85 -14.49
C SER A 6 11.74 -45.87 -15.21
N LEU A 7 10.71 -46.32 -14.49
CA LEU A 7 9.30 -46.20 -14.87
C LEU A 7 8.98 -44.73 -15.19
N VAL A 8 8.64 -44.46 -16.44
CA VAL A 8 7.99 -43.22 -16.86
C VAL A 8 6.51 -43.39 -16.59
N ALA A 9 6.00 -42.75 -15.54
CA ALA A 9 4.56 -42.69 -15.30
C ALA A 9 3.94 -41.69 -16.29
N SER A 10 3.49 -42.18 -17.44
CA SER A 10 2.60 -41.44 -18.33
C SER A 10 1.18 -41.46 -17.77
N CYS A 11 0.74 -40.35 -17.16
CA CYS A 11 -0.67 -40.08 -16.99
C CYS A 11 -1.20 -39.35 -18.23
N PRO A 12 -2.21 -39.87 -18.96
CA PRO A 12 -2.82 -39.17 -20.06
C PRO A 12 -3.69 -38.04 -19.52
N VAL A 13 -3.30 -36.78 -19.78
CA VAL A 13 -4.21 -35.64 -19.62
C VAL A 13 -5.07 -35.58 -20.87
N VAL A 14 -6.35 -35.92 -20.70
CA VAL A 14 -7.40 -35.72 -21.69
C VAL A 14 -7.52 -34.22 -21.97
N VAL A 15 -7.19 -33.83 -23.20
CA VAL A 15 -7.40 -32.47 -23.72
C VAL A 15 -8.89 -32.28 -23.96
N SER A 16 -9.56 -31.56 -23.07
CA SER A 16 -10.84 -30.95 -23.40
C SER A 16 -10.57 -29.55 -23.94
N ASN A 17 -10.68 -29.43 -25.26
CA ASN A 17 -10.63 -28.17 -25.99
C ASN A 17 -11.80 -27.29 -25.58
N HIS A 18 -11.52 -26.16 -24.91
CA HIS A 18 -12.31 -24.96 -25.13
C HIS A 18 -11.38 -23.77 -25.35
N VAL A 19 -11.52 -23.23 -26.54
CA VAL A 19 -10.79 -22.16 -27.18
C VAL A 19 -10.87 -20.86 -26.36
N ASN A 20 -9.72 -20.22 -26.05
CA ASN A 20 -9.43 -18.84 -26.48
C ASN A 20 -8.10 -18.27 -25.94
N HIS A 21 -7.30 -17.81 -26.92
CA HIS A 21 -6.27 -16.76 -26.90
C HIS A 21 -5.05 -16.89 -25.96
N LEU A 22 -3.97 -17.44 -26.52
CA LEU A 22 -2.60 -17.26 -26.05
C LEU A 22 -2.18 -15.80 -26.28
N VAL A 23 -1.88 -15.04 -25.22
CA VAL A 23 -1.07 -13.83 -25.33
C VAL A 23 0.38 -14.24 -25.07
N THR A 24 1.19 -14.22 -26.13
CA THR A 24 2.64 -14.41 -26.03
C THR A 24 3.26 -13.09 -25.60
N VAL A 25 3.82 -13.03 -24.38
CA VAL A 25 4.59 -11.87 -23.93
C VAL A 25 6.05 -12.12 -24.27
N ASN A 26 6.52 -11.54 -25.38
CA ASN A 26 7.95 -11.47 -25.69
C ASN A 26 8.59 -10.39 -24.82
N ALA A 27 9.47 -10.78 -23.89
CA ALA A 27 10.33 -9.85 -23.17
C ALA A 27 11.56 -9.54 -24.02
N VAL A 28 11.68 -8.29 -24.50
CA VAL A 28 12.93 -7.74 -25.03
C VAL A 28 13.59 -6.96 -23.89
N VAL A 29 14.72 -7.45 -23.42
CA VAL A 29 15.58 -6.74 -22.45
C VAL A 29 16.58 -5.91 -23.25
N GLU A 30 16.45 -4.59 -23.23
CA GLU A 30 17.54 -3.69 -23.59
C GLU A 30 18.15 -3.04 -22.34
N HIS A 31 19.44 -3.29 -22.16
CA HIS A 31 20.29 -2.60 -21.22
C HIS A 31 20.57 -1.18 -21.71
N ASN A 32 20.34 -0.15 -20.89
CA ASN A 32 21.12 1.07 -21.06
C ASN A 32 21.47 1.80 -19.77
N LYS A 33 22.68 2.36 -19.80
CA LYS A 33 23.60 2.61 -18.69
C LYS A 33 23.43 4.02 -18.11
N SER A 34 23.71 4.11 -16.81
CA SER A 34 23.73 5.29 -15.94
C SER A 34 24.56 6.47 -16.47
N THR A 35 24.13 7.71 -16.21
CA THR A 35 25.01 8.88 -16.10
C THR A 35 24.45 9.86 -15.08
N SER A 36 25.25 10.08 -14.04
CA SER A 36 25.10 11.00 -12.91
C SER A 36 25.28 12.46 -13.35
N ASN A 37 24.67 13.41 -12.63
CA ASN A 37 25.39 14.63 -12.24
C ASN A 37 24.77 15.31 -11.02
N SER A 38 25.65 15.60 -10.07
CA SER A 38 25.42 16.30 -8.81
C SER A 38 25.57 17.80 -9.00
N THR A 39 24.71 18.60 -8.38
CA THR A 39 25.06 19.96 -7.96
C THR A 39 24.37 20.27 -6.64
N ALA A 40 25.21 20.47 -5.62
CA ALA A 40 24.84 20.97 -4.31
C ALA A 40 24.58 22.48 -4.35
N ALA A 41 23.56 22.95 -3.66
CA ALA A 41 23.40 24.36 -3.29
C ALA A 41 22.91 24.44 -1.85
N SER A 42 23.77 25.01 -1.01
CA SER A 42 23.60 25.27 0.40
C SER A 42 23.21 26.75 0.55
N ILE A 43 22.11 27.07 1.24
CA ILE A 43 21.82 28.46 1.65
C ILE A 43 21.38 28.47 3.12
N LYS A 44 22.11 29.30 3.86
CA LYS A 44 22.07 29.53 5.30
C LYS A 44 20.86 30.35 5.77
N SER A 45 20.58 30.10 7.05
CA SER A 45 19.81 30.82 8.06
C SER A 45 19.88 32.36 8.07
N ASN A 46 18.79 32.98 8.52
CA ASN A 46 18.64 34.10 9.48
C ASN A 46 17.12 34.16 9.82
N GLY A 47 16.60 34.32 11.04
CA GLY A 47 17.09 34.91 12.27
C GLY A 47 16.37 36.23 12.53
N MET A 48 15.22 36.24 13.22
CA MET A 48 14.71 37.41 13.98
C MET A 48 13.52 37.01 14.86
N GLY A 49 13.63 37.22 16.17
CA GLY A 49 12.53 37.10 17.13
C GLY A 49 11.95 38.46 17.50
N VAL A 50 10.69 38.48 17.96
CA VAL A 50 10.12 39.56 18.79
C VAL A 50 9.07 38.96 19.74
N SER A 51 9.10 39.49 20.95
CA SER A 51 8.38 39.15 22.18
C SER A 51 6.99 39.81 22.29
N GLY A 52 6.12 39.25 23.13
CA GLY A 52 4.88 39.84 23.69
C GLY A 52 3.75 38.80 23.70
N GLY A 53 3.00 38.52 24.76
CA GLY A 53 2.79 39.15 26.06
C GLY A 53 1.27 39.27 26.35
N LEU A 54 0.72 38.28 27.08
CA LEU A 54 -0.53 38.24 27.89
C LEU A 54 -1.91 38.60 27.24
N LEU A 55 -2.86 37.66 27.07
CA LEU A 55 -3.86 37.05 28.00
C LEU A 55 -5.31 37.58 27.73
N PRO A 56 -6.40 36.85 28.09
CA PRO A 56 -7.34 36.32 27.09
C PRO A 56 -8.78 36.85 27.21
N ALA A 57 -9.51 36.75 26.10
CA ALA A 57 -10.97 36.89 26.08
C ALA A 57 -11.63 35.52 26.29
N ALA A 58 -12.54 35.45 27.27
CA ALA A 58 -13.43 34.33 27.49
C ALA A 58 -14.52 34.28 26.39
N GLY A 59 -14.74 33.10 25.83
CA GLY A 59 -15.83 32.83 24.89
C GLY A 59 -15.92 31.34 24.64
N GLY A 60 -17.03 30.73 25.05
CA GLY A 60 -17.23 29.28 25.02
C GLY A 60 -17.20 28.69 23.61
N GLY A 61 -16.62 27.49 23.52
CA GLY A 61 -16.68 26.63 22.35
C GLY A 61 -16.57 25.18 22.82
N LEU A 62 -17.61 24.41 22.55
CA LEU A 62 -17.70 22.98 22.79
C LEU A 62 -16.48 22.29 22.16
N GLY A 63 -15.64 21.70 23.01
CA GLY A 63 -14.42 21.02 22.59
C GLY A 63 -14.72 19.87 21.66
N ALA A 64 -14.22 19.97 20.43
CA ALA A 64 -14.05 18.84 19.54
C ALA A 64 -13.27 17.72 20.25
N PRO A 65 -13.56 16.43 19.97
CA PRO A 65 -12.80 15.32 20.53
C PRO A 65 -11.33 15.49 20.14
N GLN A 66 -10.49 15.71 21.16
CA GLN A 66 -9.04 15.78 21.03
C GLN A 66 -8.55 14.46 20.41
N PRO A 67 -7.64 14.50 19.42
CA PRO A 67 -7.04 13.30 18.87
C PRO A 67 -6.28 12.58 19.98
N GLU A 68 -6.79 11.41 20.39
CA GLU A 68 -6.14 10.56 21.37
C GLU A 68 -4.69 10.31 20.91
N SER A 69 -3.72 10.59 21.78
CA SER A 69 -2.29 10.50 21.46
C SER A 69 -1.92 9.05 21.08
N ARG A 70 -1.74 8.79 19.79
CA ARG A 70 -1.34 7.48 19.24
C ARG A 70 0.06 7.12 19.71
N LYS A 71 0.18 6.19 20.66
CA LYS A 71 1.46 5.79 21.24
C LYS A 71 2.21 4.86 20.28
N PRO A 72 3.50 5.11 20.00
CA PRO A 72 4.28 4.18 19.19
C PRO A 72 4.45 2.84 19.90
N LEU A 73 4.47 1.75 19.13
CA LEU A 73 4.73 0.41 19.64
C LEU A 73 6.24 0.18 19.71
N ARG A 74 6.77 -0.10 20.90
CA ARG A 74 8.20 -0.37 21.11
C ARG A 74 8.51 -1.83 20.78
N LEU A 75 9.44 -2.03 19.85
CA LEU A 75 9.97 -3.33 19.46
C LEU A 75 11.43 -3.43 19.90
N LYS A 76 11.84 -4.59 20.41
CA LYS A 76 13.20 -4.85 20.84
C LYS A 76 13.74 -6.10 20.16
N ASN A 77 14.87 -5.94 19.48
CA ASN A 77 15.64 -7.10 19.05
C ASN A 77 16.34 -7.70 20.27
N VAL A 78 16.02 -8.96 20.61
CA VAL A 78 16.57 -9.62 21.80
C VAL A 78 18.07 -9.88 21.68
N ALA A 79 18.57 -10.16 20.49
CA ALA A 79 19.97 -10.51 20.24
C ALA A 79 20.89 -9.28 20.18
N SER A 80 20.48 -8.24 19.46
CA SER A 80 21.29 -7.01 19.32
C SER A 80 20.97 -5.94 20.37
N HIS A 81 19.88 -6.12 21.12
CA HIS A 81 19.31 -5.13 22.04
C HIS A 81 18.92 -3.78 21.40
N VAL A 82 18.93 -3.69 20.07
CA VAL A 82 18.45 -2.51 19.34
C VAL A 82 16.94 -2.39 19.49
N GLU A 83 16.49 -1.17 19.72
CA GLU A 83 15.07 -0.83 19.87
C GLU A 83 14.59 0.00 18.69
N SER A 84 13.38 -0.30 18.24
CA SER A 84 12.70 0.43 17.17
C SER A 84 11.27 0.74 17.58
N PHE A 85 10.72 1.83 17.08
CA PHE A 85 9.38 2.29 17.41
C PHE A 85 8.50 2.25 16.16
N ASP A 86 7.48 1.40 16.18
CA ASP A 86 6.52 1.26 15.10
C ASP A 86 5.38 2.27 15.28
N MET A 87 5.23 3.17 14.31
CA MET A 87 4.05 4.03 14.15
C MET A 87 3.16 3.60 12.98
N LEU A 88 3.66 2.74 12.09
CA LEU A 88 2.99 2.29 10.87
C LEU A 88 1.76 1.45 11.17
N HIS A 89 1.74 0.69 12.27
CA HIS A 89 0.59 -0.12 12.69
C HIS A 89 -0.73 0.68 12.80
N HIS A 90 -0.67 2.00 13.04
CA HIS A 90 -1.84 2.87 13.06
C HIS A 90 -2.48 3.11 11.68
N LYS A 91 -1.77 2.79 10.59
CA LYS A 91 -2.27 2.85 9.21
C LYS A 91 -2.90 1.53 8.76
N ALA A 92 -2.97 0.52 9.63
CA ALA A 92 -3.60 -0.75 9.29
C ALA A 92 -5.08 -0.52 8.92
N ILE A 93 -5.42 -0.75 7.65
CA ILE A 93 -6.79 -0.63 7.12
C ILE A 93 -7.70 -1.66 7.78
N GLN A 94 -7.17 -2.86 8.06
CA GLN A 94 -7.86 -3.87 8.83
C GLN A 94 -7.39 -3.81 10.29
N PRO A 95 -8.27 -3.45 11.24
CA PRO A 95 -7.87 -3.28 12.64
C PRO A 95 -7.50 -4.61 13.32
N ASN A 96 -7.86 -5.76 12.74
CA ASN A 96 -7.53 -7.07 13.30
C ASN A 96 -7.54 -8.19 12.25
N PRO A 97 -6.56 -8.22 11.32
CA PRO A 97 -6.48 -9.29 10.31
C PRO A 97 -6.28 -10.67 10.94
N LEU A 98 -5.63 -10.72 12.12
CA LEU A 98 -5.31 -11.96 12.83
C LEU A 98 -6.45 -12.46 13.74
N LYS A 99 -7.56 -11.72 13.84
CA LYS A 99 -8.69 -12.02 14.74
C LYS A 99 -8.28 -12.22 16.21
N CYS A 100 -7.19 -11.58 16.64
CA CYS A 100 -6.71 -11.61 18.02
C CYS A 100 -7.64 -10.80 18.95
N SER A 101 -7.73 -11.20 20.22
CA SER A 101 -8.49 -10.49 21.25
C SER A 101 -7.58 -10.12 22.43
N SER A 102 -8.07 -9.31 23.38
CA SER A 102 -7.33 -9.00 24.60
C SER A 102 -7.08 -10.21 25.49
N ILE A 103 -7.88 -11.27 25.33
CA ILE A 103 -7.81 -12.50 26.15
C ILE A 103 -7.10 -13.66 25.46
N ALA A 104 -7.00 -13.65 24.13
CA ALA A 104 -6.44 -14.73 23.34
C ALA A 104 -5.79 -14.24 22.04
N CYS A 105 -4.59 -14.75 21.76
CA CYS A 105 -3.83 -14.48 20.55
C CYS A 105 -3.88 -15.69 19.60
N THR A 106 -4.31 -15.47 18.36
CA THR A 106 -4.45 -16.50 17.30
C THR A 106 -3.36 -16.39 16.23
N GLY A 107 -2.22 -15.78 16.57
CA GLY A 107 -1.15 -15.49 15.61
C GLY A 107 -0.50 -16.72 14.95
N SER A 108 -0.63 -17.92 15.54
CA SER A 108 -0.12 -19.17 14.97
C SER A 108 -1.12 -19.89 14.05
N VAL A 109 -2.36 -19.41 13.95
CA VAL A 109 -3.40 -20.05 13.14
C VAL A 109 -3.20 -19.69 11.67
N MET A 110 -2.96 -20.70 10.84
CA MET A 110 -2.93 -20.55 9.37
C MET A 110 -4.36 -20.51 8.84
N ALA A 111 -4.94 -19.32 8.71
CA ALA A 111 -6.27 -19.13 8.15
C ALA A 111 -6.19 -18.76 6.66
N ILE A 112 -6.61 -19.68 5.79
CA ILE A 112 -6.92 -19.35 4.38
C ILE A 112 -8.40 -19.02 4.33
N THR A 113 -8.76 -17.76 4.59
CA THR A 113 -10.14 -17.33 4.37
C THR A 113 -10.35 -17.18 2.86
N PRO A 114 -11.26 -17.93 2.23
CA PRO A 114 -11.56 -17.73 0.83
C PRO A 114 -12.09 -16.31 0.63
N SER A 115 -11.65 -15.64 -0.43
CA SER A 115 -12.26 -14.39 -0.86
C SER A 115 -13.76 -14.63 -1.01
N SER A 116 -14.58 -13.82 -0.34
CA SER A 116 -16.00 -13.78 -0.67
C SER A 116 -16.07 -13.44 -2.15
N GLY A 117 -16.58 -14.32 -3.00
CA GLY A 117 -16.72 -14.09 -4.45
C GLY A 117 -17.69 -12.95 -4.80
N VAL A 118 -18.05 -12.13 -3.81
CA VAL A 118 -18.90 -10.96 -3.92
C VAL A 118 -18.02 -9.79 -4.34
N PRO A 119 -18.31 -9.14 -5.49
CA PRO A 119 -17.61 -7.92 -5.88
C PRO A 119 -17.85 -6.82 -4.84
N ARG A 120 -16.82 -6.02 -4.57
CA ARG A 120 -16.92 -4.90 -3.63
C ARG A 120 -17.88 -3.84 -4.17
N THR A 121 -18.58 -3.17 -3.27
CA THR A 121 -19.48 -2.08 -3.67
C THR A 121 -18.67 -0.82 -3.99
N PRO A 122 -19.18 0.09 -4.85
CA PRO A 122 -18.51 1.35 -5.19
C PRO A 122 -18.11 2.17 -3.97
N GLU A 123 -18.94 2.19 -2.93
CA GLU A 123 -18.71 2.93 -1.68
C GLU A 123 -17.52 2.40 -0.89
N GLN A 124 -17.21 1.11 -1.04
CA GLN A 124 -16.01 0.49 -0.46
C GLN A 124 -14.79 0.69 -1.35
N ILE A 125 -14.96 0.72 -2.67
CA ILE A 125 -13.87 0.86 -3.64
C ILE A 125 -13.27 2.27 -3.58
N LEU A 126 -14.11 3.31 -3.55
CA LEU A 126 -13.66 4.70 -3.56
C LEU A 126 -12.62 5.05 -2.46
N PRO A 127 -12.85 4.75 -1.16
CA PRO A 127 -11.86 5.07 -0.13
C PRO A 127 -10.56 4.27 -0.28
N LEU A 128 -10.64 3.00 -0.71
CA LEU A 128 -9.46 2.16 -0.96
C LEU A 128 -8.65 2.67 -2.16
N ALA A 129 -9.34 3.06 -3.24
CA ALA A 129 -8.72 3.64 -4.43
C ALA A 129 -8.05 4.98 -4.11
N LYS A 130 -8.68 5.81 -3.28
CA LYS A 130 -8.10 7.09 -2.84
C LYS A 130 -6.81 6.86 -2.07
N ASP A 131 -6.84 5.99 -1.06
CA ASP A 131 -5.65 5.70 -0.24
C ASP A 131 -4.50 5.13 -1.08
N PHE A 132 -4.82 4.24 -2.03
CA PHE A 132 -3.84 3.72 -2.98
C PHE A 132 -3.21 4.82 -3.85
N LEU A 133 -4.03 5.72 -4.42
CA LEU A 133 -3.54 6.83 -5.23
C LEU A 133 -2.71 7.81 -4.41
N ASP A 134 -3.16 8.14 -3.19
CA ASP A 134 -2.41 8.99 -2.26
C ASP A 134 -1.02 8.38 -1.99
N GLN A 135 -0.94 7.07 -1.75
CA GLN A 135 0.32 6.35 -1.56
C GLN A 135 1.21 6.37 -2.82
N TYR A 136 0.63 6.13 -3.99
CA TYR A 136 1.35 6.16 -5.26
C TYR A 136 1.95 7.55 -5.54
N PHE A 137 1.15 8.60 -5.47
CA PHE A 137 1.60 9.96 -5.72
C PHE A 137 2.58 10.46 -4.64
N ALA A 138 2.44 10.02 -3.39
CA ALA A 138 3.42 10.27 -2.35
C ALA A 138 4.78 9.61 -2.67
N SER A 139 4.79 8.38 -3.19
CA SER A 139 6.02 7.64 -3.52
C SER A 139 6.86 8.31 -4.61
N ILE A 140 6.20 8.92 -5.60
CA ILE A 140 6.86 9.68 -6.68
C ILE A 140 7.04 11.16 -6.34
N LYS A 141 6.79 11.56 -5.09
CA LYS A 141 6.91 12.94 -4.58
C LYS A 141 6.07 13.95 -5.37
N ARG A 142 4.87 13.55 -5.82
CA ARG A 142 3.90 14.38 -6.56
C ARG A 142 2.53 14.41 -5.88
N SER A 143 2.51 14.31 -4.56
CA SER A 143 1.31 14.54 -3.75
C SER A 143 0.68 15.89 -4.08
N ASP A 144 -0.65 15.93 -4.13
CA ASP A 144 -1.45 17.13 -4.39
C ASP A 144 -1.14 17.88 -5.70
N SER A 145 -0.44 17.22 -6.64
CA SER A 145 -0.22 17.78 -7.97
C SER A 145 -1.52 17.83 -8.79
N PRO A 146 -1.62 18.69 -9.83
CA PRO A 146 -2.79 18.68 -10.72
C PRO A 146 -3.06 17.31 -11.36
N ALA A 147 -2.00 16.54 -11.64
CA ALA A 147 -2.10 15.17 -12.13
C ALA A 147 -2.71 14.22 -11.08
N HIS A 148 -2.41 14.42 -9.80
CA HIS A 148 -2.99 13.65 -8.70
C HIS A 148 -4.51 13.89 -8.61
N LEU A 149 -4.93 15.16 -8.59
CA LEU A 149 -6.35 15.52 -8.52
C LEU A 149 -7.13 15.06 -9.75
N ALA A 150 -6.58 15.27 -10.95
CA ALA A 150 -7.21 14.81 -12.19
C ALA A 150 -7.36 13.28 -12.23
N ARG A 151 -6.34 12.53 -11.77
CA ARG A 151 -6.43 11.07 -11.69
C ARG A 151 -7.50 10.63 -10.69
N TRP A 152 -7.61 11.30 -9.55
CA TRP A 152 -8.64 11.02 -8.55
C TRP A 152 -10.06 11.28 -9.07
N GLU A 153 -10.27 12.37 -9.81
CA GLU A 153 -11.57 12.65 -10.47
C GLU A 153 -11.91 11.59 -11.53
N GLN A 154 -10.93 11.18 -12.33
CA GLN A 154 -11.11 10.13 -13.32
C GLN A 154 -11.56 8.81 -12.66
N VAL A 155 -10.89 8.37 -11.60
CA VAL A 155 -11.22 7.13 -10.89
C VAL A 155 -12.62 7.19 -10.27
N GLN A 156 -12.99 8.32 -9.65
CA GLN A 156 -14.35 8.50 -9.12
C GLN A 156 -15.42 8.34 -10.21
N LYS A 157 -15.18 8.90 -11.40
CA LYS A 157 -16.08 8.79 -12.54
C LYS A 157 -16.17 7.35 -13.06
N GLU A 158 -15.04 6.66 -13.21
CA GLU A 158 -15.00 5.27 -13.66
C GLU A 158 -15.76 4.34 -12.70
N VAL A 159 -15.53 4.49 -11.39
CA VAL A 159 -16.21 3.69 -10.36
C VAL A 159 -17.72 3.95 -10.36
N THR A 160 -18.14 5.21 -10.53
CA THR A 160 -19.57 5.55 -10.58
C THR A 160 -20.25 4.98 -11.83
N GLN A 161 -19.55 4.90 -12.96
CA GLN A 161 -20.11 4.45 -14.23
C GLN A 161 -20.08 2.94 -14.40
N THR A 162 -18.99 2.29 -14.02
CA THR A 162 -18.72 0.87 -14.30
C THR A 162 -18.76 -0.01 -13.05
N GLY A 163 -18.74 0.60 -11.86
CA GLY A 163 -18.58 -0.10 -10.59
C GLY A 163 -17.13 -0.51 -10.27
N THR A 164 -16.16 -0.24 -11.15
CA THR A 164 -14.73 -0.55 -10.98
C THR A 164 -13.85 0.55 -11.59
N TYR A 165 -12.53 0.43 -11.47
CA TYR A 165 -11.57 1.30 -12.14
C TYR A 165 -10.36 0.50 -12.57
N GLU A 166 -9.64 1.00 -13.58
CA GLU A 166 -8.45 0.34 -14.11
C GLU A 166 -7.18 1.09 -13.68
N LEU A 167 -6.16 0.31 -13.31
CA LEU A 167 -4.84 0.83 -12.97
C LEU A 167 -4.01 1.07 -14.23
N THR A 168 -3.21 2.13 -14.22
CA THR A 168 -2.15 2.32 -15.21
C THR A 168 -1.00 1.35 -14.96
N GLU A 169 -0.15 1.11 -15.95
CA GLU A 169 1.01 0.22 -15.81
C GLU A 169 1.92 0.62 -14.64
N THR A 170 2.19 1.93 -14.48
CA THR A 170 3.03 2.44 -13.39
C THR A 170 2.40 2.25 -12.02
N GLU A 171 1.08 2.42 -11.92
CA GLU A 171 0.33 2.16 -10.69
C GLU A 171 0.32 0.66 -10.38
N LEU A 172 0.12 -0.20 -11.38
CA LEU A 172 0.14 -1.65 -11.22
C LEU A 172 1.52 -2.15 -10.75
N VAL A 173 2.61 -1.66 -11.37
CA VAL A 173 3.98 -1.98 -10.95
C VAL A 173 4.25 -1.52 -9.53
N PHE A 174 3.70 -0.36 -9.12
CA PHE A 174 3.79 0.11 -7.74
C PHE A 174 3.01 -0.81 -6.79
N GLY A 175 1.76 -1.12 -7.10
CA GLY A 175 0.90 -2.00 -6.27
C GLY A 175 1.44 -3.42 -6.13
N ALA A 176 2.12 -3.95 -7.15
CA ALA A 176 2.74 -5.28 -7.09
C ALA A 176 4.01 -5.34 -6.22
N LYS A 177 4.60 -4.19 -5.87
CA LYS A 177 5.82 -4.10 -5.03
C LYS A 177 5.53 -3.81 -3.56
N LEU A 178 4.35 -3.26 -3.26
CA LEU A 178 3.94 -2.84 -1.91
C LEU A 178 3.65 -4.01 -0.97
#